data_AF-A0A8S9YXS8-F1
#
_entry.id   AF-A0A8S9YXS8-F1
#
_cell.length_a   1.000
_cell.length_b   1.000
_cell.length_c   1.000
_cell.angle_alpha   90.00
_cell.angle_beta   90.00
_cell.angle_gamma   90.00
#
_symmetry.space_group_name_H-M   'P 1'
#
loop_
_entity.id
_entity.type
_entity.pdbx_description
1 polymer ?
#
loop_
_entity_poly.entity_id
_entity_poly.type
_entity_poly.pdbx_seq_one_letter_code
_entity_poly.pdbx_strand_id
1 'polypeptide(L)'
;MQLLSVRWAGTSATAPFGDQAPMYDLEATADPTYFSGRCADVVLGSTRRVVGRLGVIHPDVLRNFELTMPCSALELDLEVFL
;
A
#
# COMPACT_ATOMS: atom_id res chain seq x y z
N MET A 1 -15.62 -2.59 7.36
CA MET A 1 -14.44 -1.84 6.90
C MET A 1 -14.55 -1.73 5.39
N GLN A 2 -14.56 -0.52 4.84
CA GLN A 2 -14.75 -0.28 3.41
C GLN A 2 -13.39 -0.48 2.70
N LEU A 3 -13.31 -1.45 1.78
CA LEU A 3 -12.16 -1.60 0.88
C LEU A 3 -12.05 -0.31 0.05
N LEU A 4 -10.96 0.43 0.22
CA LEU A 4 -10.64 1.60 -0.59
C LEU A 4 -9.81 1.11 -1.79
N SER A 5 -10.46 0.50 -2.78
CA SER A 5 -9.87 0.30 -4.09
C SER A 5 -9.86 1.67 -4.80
N VAL A 6 -8.71 2.32 -4.87
CA VAL A 6 -8.57 3.57 -5.63
C VAL A 6 -8.36 3.17 -7.09
N ARG A 7 -9.35 3.44 -7.93
CA ARG A 7 -9.17 3.30 -9.38
C ARG A 7 -8.12 4.31 -9.81
N TRP A 8 -7.02 3.82 -10.37
CA TRP A 8 -6.07 4.66 -11.10
C TRP A 8 -6.79 5.29 -12.29
N ALA A 9 -7.17 6.56 -12.17
CA ALA A 9 -7.68 7.37 -13.28
C ALA A 9 -6.48 8.01 -13.97
N GLY A 10 -5.69 7.20 -14.67
CA GLY A 10 -4.67 7.72 -15.57
C GLY A 10 -5.33 8.54 -16.66
N THR A 11 -5.07 9.85 -16.69
CA THR A 11 -5.37 10.67 -17.86
C THR A 11 -4.44 10.25 -18.99
N SER A 12 -4.88 9.28 -19.77
CA SER A 12 -4.47 9.14 -21.16
C SER A 12 -5.71 8.83 -21.98
N ALA A 13 -6.58 9.82 -22.08
CA ALA A 13 -7.39 9.93 -23.29
C ALA A 13 -6.37 9.92 -24.45
N THR A 14 -6.44 8.90 -25.30
CA THR A 14 -5.59 8.61 -26.49
C THR A 14 -4.40 7.62 -26.31
N ALA A 15 -4.64 6.40 -25.79
CA ALA A 15 -3.77 5.24 -26.09
C ALA A 15 -4.59 4.17 -26.83
N PRO A 16 -4.25 3.82 -28.10
CA PRO A 16 -5.04 2.89 -28.91
C PRO A 16 -4.46 1.47 -28.80
N PHE A 17 -4.49 0.86 -27.63
CA PHE A 17 -4.27 -0.58 -27.45
C PHE A 17 -4.66 -0.95 -26.02
N GLY A 18 -5.13 -2.17 -25.77
CA GLY A 18 -5.66 -2.62 -24.49
C GLY A 18 -4.65 -2.64 -23.34
N ASP A 19 -4.28 -1.47 -22.82
CA ASP A 19 -3.47 -1.34 -21.63
C ASP A 19 -4.40 -1.39 -20.41
N GLN A 20 -4.61 -2.61 -19.90
CA GLN A 20 -5.17 -2.82 -18.57
C GLN A 20 -4.15 -2.24 -17.58
N ALA A 21 -4.20 -0.92 -17.34
CA ALA A 21 -3.36 -0.29 -16.35
C ALA A 21 -3.46 -1.11 -15.04
N PRO A 22 -2.33 -1.51 -14.43
CA PRO A 22 -2.34 -2.39 -13.29
C PRO A 22 -3.18 -1.78 -12.18
N MET A 23 -4.34 -2.39 -11.93
CA MET A 23 -5.21 -2.02 -10.81
C MET A 23 -4.54 -2.48 -9.53
N TYR A 24 -4.56 -1.64 -8.49
CA TYR A 24 -4.09 -2.01 -7.16
C TYR A 24 -5.24 -1.90 -6.17
N ASP A 25 -5.28 -2.83 -5.23
CA ASP A 25 -6.22 -2.88 -4.13
C ASP A 25 -5.46 -2.72 -2.81
N LEU A 26 -6.11 -2.08 -1.83
CA LEU A 26 -5.59 -1.97 -0.48
C LEU A 26 -6.37 -2.91 0.42
N GLU A 27 -5.70 -3.92 0.95
CA GLU A 27 -6.29 -4.88 1.89
C GLU A 27 -5.85 -4.54 3.31
N ALA A 28 -6.81 -4.36 4.22
CA ALA A 28 -6.51 -4.08 5.61
C ALA A 28 -5.79 -5.28 6.24
N THR A 29 -4.60 -5.04 6.74
CA THR A 29 -3.76 -6.08 7.37
C THR A 29 -3.57 -5.76 8.85
N ALA A 30 -2.95 -6.66 9.61
CA ALA A 30 -2.62 -6.42 11.02
C ALA A 30 -1.21 -6.92 11.28
N ASP A 31 -0.33 -6.02 11.72
CA ASP A 31 1.07 -6.31 12.01
C ASP A 31 1.45 -5.58 13.31
N PRO A 32 2.11 -6.26 14.27
CA PRO A 32 2.48 -5.67 15.57
C PRO A 32 3.45 -4.50 15.47
N THR A 33 4.18 -4.35 14.35
CA THR A 33 5.05 -3.20 14.12
C THR A 33 4.27 -1.93 13.75
N TYR A 34 3.01 -2.10 13.35
CA TYR A 34 2.09 -1.03 12.98
C TYR A 34 0.95 -0.86 13.98
N PHE A 35 0.29 0.28 13.93
CA PHE A 35 -0.90 0.55 14.71
C PHE A 35 -2.08 -0.26 14.16
N SER A 36 -2.73 -1.04 15.03
CA SER A 36 -3.84 -1.92 14.66
C SER A 36 -4.97 -1.16 13.95
N GLY A 37 -5.40 -1.65 12.78
CA GLY A 37 -6.45 -1.00 11.98
C GLY A 37 -5.99 0.23 11.19
N ARG A 38 -4.69 0.54 11.22
CA ARG A 38 -4.04 1.60 10.44
C ARG A 38 -2.86 1.07 9.61
N CYS A 39 -2.96 -0.20 9.19
CA CYS A 39 -2.06 -0.82 8.23
C CYS A 39 -2.85 -1.49 7.10
N ALA A 40 -2.29 -1.42 5.89
CA ALA A 40 -2.85 -2.02 4.70
C ALA A 40 -1.74 -2.59 3.81
N ASP A 41 -2.01 -3.72 3.19
CA ASP A 41 -1.18 -4.32 2.15
C ASP A 41 -1.62 -3.78 0.79
N VAL A 42 -0.64 -3.41 -0.04
CA VAL A 42 -0.84 -3.02 -1.42
C VAL A 42 -0.81 -4.30 -2.25
N VAL A 43 -1.93 -4.64 -2.87
CA VAL A 43 -2.12 -5.87 -3.65
C VAL A 43 -2.30 -5.49 -5.11
N LEU A 44 -1.55 -6.15 -5.99
CA LEU A 44 -1.68 -5.98 -7.44
C LEU A 44 -2.89 -6.78 -7.92
N GLY A 45 -3.89 -6.11 -8.48
CA GLY A 45 -5.17 -6.72 -8.87
C GLY A 45 -5.05 -7.77 -9.98
N SER A 46 -4.00 -7.70 -10.83
CA SER A 46 -3.79 -8.67 -11.91
C SER A 46 -3.26 -10.02 -11.41
N THR A 47 -2.39 -10.03 -10.40
CA THR A 47 -1.71 -11.24 -9.90
C THR A 47 -2.08 -11.59 -8.45
N ARG A 48 -2.87 -10.74 -7.77
CA ARG A 48 -3.12 -10.78 -6.32
C ARG A 48 -1.85 -10.86 -5.47
N ARG A 49 -0.71 -10.42 -6.01
CA ARG A 49 0.55 -10.39 -5.29
C ARG A 49 0.61 -9.15 -4.42
N VAL A 50 1.01 -9.31 -3.16
CA VAL A 50 1.36 -8.19 -2.29
C VAL A 50 2.64 -7.55 -2.82
N VAL A 51 2.52 -6.30 -3.28
CA VAL A 51 3.65 -5.48 -3.75
C VAL A 51 4.23 -4.62 -2.66
N GLY A 52 3.56 -4.48 -1.52
CA GLY A 52 4.07 -3.67 -0.44
C GLY A 52 3.08 -3.50 0.69
N ARG A 53 3.48 -2.71 1.68
CA ARG A 53 2.70 -2.45 2.89
C ARG A 53 2.80 -0.98 3.24
N LEU A 54 1.69 -0.42 3.71
CA LEU A 54 1.67 0.91 4.28
C LEU A 54 0.99 0.92 5.64
N GLY A 55 1.41 1.81 6.52
CA GLY A 55 0.71 2.00 7.77
C GLY A 55 1.36 3.01 8.70
N VAL A 56 0.67 3.26 9.81
CA VAL A 56 1.20 4.06 10.93
C VAL A 56 2.01 3.15 11.84
N ILE A 57 3.23 3.52 12.19
CA ILE A 57 4.11 2.73 13.04
C ILE A 57 3.59 2.72 14.49
N HIS A 58 3.72 1.59 15.19
CA HIS A 58 3.35 1.48 16.60
C HIS A 58 4.25 2.38 17.49
N PRO A 59 3.71 3.09 18.50
CA PRO A 59 4.48 3.98 19.36
C PRO A 59 5.65 3.29 20.08
N ASP A 60 5.53 2.00 20.41
CA ASP A 60 6.63 1.24 21.03
C ASP A 60 7.83 1.09 20.09
N VAL A 61 7.58 0.91 18.79
CA VAL A 61 8.64 0.87 17.78
C VAL A 61 9.26 2.26 17.65
N LEU A 62 8.44 3.32 17.53
CA LEU A 62 8.94 4.70 17.48
C LEU A 62 9.83 5.04 18.70
N ARG A 63 9.44 4.59 19.89
CA ARG A 63 10.21 4.78 21.13
C ARG A 63 11.55 4.05 21.09
N ASN A 64 11.60 2.84 20.55
CA ASN A 64 12.86 2.08 20.41
C ASN A 64 13.82 2.73 19.40
N PHE A 65 13.30 3.47 18.42
CA PHE A 65 14.08 4.24 17.44
C PHE A 65 14.28 5.71 17.83
N GLU A 66 13.94 6.11 19.06
CA GLU A 66 14.06 7.47 19.59
C GLU A 66 13.34 8.55 18.74
N LEU A 67 12.27 8.15 18.04
CA LEU A 67 11.44 9.04 17.24
C LEU A 67 10.32 9.65 18.08
N THR A 68 10.35 10.96 18.29
CA THR A 68 9.37 11.68 19.11
C THR A 68 8.07 12.01 18.36
N MET A 69 8.08 11.91 17.02
CA MET A 69 6.93 12.26 16.18
C MET A 69 6.26 11.00 15.61
N PRO A 70 4.93 10.98 15.47
CA PRO A 70 4.22 9.89 14.81
C PRO A 70 4.68 9.76 13.35
N CYS A 71 5.05 8.56 12.93
CA CYS A 71 5.55 8.29 11.59
C CYS A 71 4.66 7.26 10.88
N SER A 72 4.44 7.47 9.58
CA SER A 72 3.85 6.48 8.68
C SER A 72 4.93 5.93 7.77
N ALA A 73 4.94 4.62 7.58
CA ALA A 73 5.85 3.94 6.66
C ALA A 73 5.08 3.41 5.44
N LEU A 74 5.77 3.42 4.30
CA LEU A 74 5.36 2.81 3.05
C LEU A 74 6.55 2.02 2.52
N GLU A 75 6.34 0.73 2.31
CA GLU A 75 7.30 -0.19 1.70
C GLU A 75 6.68 -0.72 0.40
N LEU A 76 7.46 -0.70 -0.69
CA LEU A 76 7.04 -1.15 -2.00
C LEU A 76 8.18 -1.92 -2.66
N ASP A 77 7.89 -3.14 -3.10
CA ASP A 77 8.73 -3.95 -3.98
C ASP A 77 8.47 -3.51 -5.43
N LEU A 78 9.47 -2.87 -6.04
CA LEU A 78 9.39 -2.39 -7.42
C LEU A 78 9.78 -3.46 -8.45
N GLU A 79 10.43 -4.55 -8.04
CA GLU A 79 10.85 -5.63 -8.95
C GLU A 79 9.66 -6.32 -9.59
N VAL A 80 8.47 -6.22 -8.98
CA VAL A 80 7.22 -6.79 -9.48
C VAL A 80 6.72 -6.10 -10.76
N PHE A 81 7.22 -4.90 -11.05
CA PHE A 81 6.83 -4.11 -12.22
C PHE A 81 7.84 -4.18 -13.38
N LEU A 82 8.99 -4.85 -13.18
CA LEU A 82 10.02 -5.02 -14.21
C LEU A 82 9.84 -6.35 -14.96
#